data_AF-A0A9D5W7C6-F1
#
_entry.id   AF-A0A9D5W7C6-F1
#
_cell.length_a   1.000
_cell.length_b   1.000
_cell.length_c   1.000
_cell.angle_alpha   90.00
_cell.angle_beta   90.00
_cell.angle_gamma   90.00
#
_symmetry.space_group_name_H-M   'P 1'
#
loop_
_entity.id
_entity.type
_entity.pdbx_description
1 polymer ?
#
loop_
_entity_poly.entity_id
_entity_poly.type
_entity_poly.pdbx_seq_one_letter_code
_entity_poly.pdbx_strand_id
1 'polypeptide(L)'
;MNWGQVIRISIKMNGDTVNQFNTFIAGMLGLFSIVVFLYLIDYAARFLRPVSIVQKVGASGIVVIQSVYAEAITAPHPDEEFRIPTIPGRVVAHAGTSGILLAVDLVGLMELARQFDGMIEIVPQIGDFVAVDEPLFRLHGGIVDADDRQLRGSVALGSERTLEQDPTFAFRILVDVAIKALSPAINDPTTAVLAIDQLHRLLRRVGLHHDRGEEICDTAGKLRLVFLMPQWEDYVHLTCTEIRHFGASSIQIMRRMRSLLENLMQTLPPPRHAVLRQQLVLLDRTIDEHYNFPEDRAIARIPDPQGLGGALGVQADIERATAENEK
;
A
#
# COMPACT_ATOMS: atom_id res chain seq x y z
N MET A 1 -31.35 -54.67 -35.47
CA MET A 1 -29.94 -54.25 -35.54
C MET A 1 -29.45 -54.04 -34.12
N ASN A 2 -28.51 -54.87 -33.68
CA ASN A 2 -28.14 -55.05 -32.28
C ASN A 2 -27.19 -53.94 -31.83
N TRP A 3 -27.66 -52.99 -30.99
CA TRP A 3 -26.86 -51.84 -30.52
C TRP A 3 -25.82 -52.19 -29.44
N GLY A 4 -25.58 -53.48 -29.17
CA GLY A 4 -24.73 -53.96 -28.08
C GLY A 4 -23.28 -54.32 -28.42
N GLN A 5 -22.75 -53.99 -29.61
CA GLN A 5 -21.44 -54.48 -30.05
C GLN A 5 -20.41 -53.44 -30.48
N VAL A 6 -20.65 -52.15 -30.26
CA VAL A 6 -19.68 -51.11 -30.64
C VAL A 6 -18.86 -50.71 -29.40
N ILE A 7 -17.60 -51.15 -29.40
CA ILE A 7 -16.49 -50.84 -28.47
C ILE A 7 -16.35 -51.81 -27.28
N ARG A 8 -15.85 -53.03 -27.54
CA ARG A 8 -15.07 -53.81 -26.58
C ARG A 8 -13.79 -54.30 -27.25
N ILE A 9 -12.73 -53.50 -27.18
CA ILE A 9 -11.38 -54.00 -27.41
C ILE A 9 -10.96 -54.67 -26.10
N SER A 10 -11.12 -55.99 -26.01
CA SER A 10 -10.71 -56.80 -24.86
C SER A 10 -9.70 -57.85 -25.31
N ILE A 11 -8.46 -57.76 -24.82
CA ILE A 11 -7.46 -58.83 -24.87
C ILE A 11 -7.47 -59.52 -23.50
N LYS A 12 -7.66 -60.84 -23.50
CA LYS A 12 -7.77 -61.67 -22.31
C LYS A 12 -6.37 -62.10 -21.86
N MET A 13 -5.89 -61.60 -20.73
CA MET A 13 -4.70 -62.13 -20.04
C MET A 13 -5.10 -62.55 -18.63
N ASN A 14 -4.87 -63.82 -18.29
CA ASN A 14 -5.05 -64.42 -16.96
C ASN A 14 -6.40 -64.19 -16.26
N GLY A 15 -7.51 -64.37 -16.97
CA GLY A 15 -8.83 -64.57 -16.35
C GLY A 15 -9.63 -63.30 -16.01
N ASP A 16 -9.00 -62.13 -15.91
CA ASP A 16 -9.67 -60.86 -15.61
C ASP A 16 -9.81 -59.97 -16.86
N THR A 17 -11.02 -59.46 -17.11
CA THR A 17 -11.30 -58.50 -18.19
C THR A 17 -10.88 -57.09 -17.77
N VAL A 18 -9.66 -56.68 -18.14
CA VAL A 18 -9.21 -55.29 -17.95
C VAL A 18 -9.76 -54.44 -19.10
N ASN A 19 -10.60 -53.45 -18.79
CA ASN A 19 -11.15 -52.52 -19.78
C ASN A 19 -10.03 -51.59 -20.29
N GLN A 20 -9.37 -51.96 -21.40
CA GLN A 20 -8.24 -51.21 -21.97
C GLN A 20 -8.57 -49.74 -22.25
N PHE A 21 -9.82 -49.44 -22.59
CA PHE A 21 -10.31 -48.07 -22.74
C PHE A 21 -10.22 -47.27 -21.44
N ASN A 22 -10.58 -47.88 -20.30
CA ASN A 22 -10.47 -47.25 -18.99
C ASN A 22 -9.01 -47.03 -18.60
N THR A 23 -8.12 -47.99 -18.89
CA THR A 23 -6.68 -47.84 -18.63
C THR A 23 -6.06 -46.74 -19.49
N PHE A 24 -6.46 -46.64 -20.77
CA PHE A 24 -6.01 -45.58 -21.67
C PHE A 24 -6.50 -44.20 -21.21
N ILE A 25 -7.78 -44.06 -20.86
CA ILE A 25 -8.33 -42.82 -20.29
C ILE A 25 -7.61 -42.46 -18.99
N ALA A 26 -7.41 -43.43 -18.08
CA ALA A 26 -6.70 -43.19 -16.82
C ALA A 26 -5.25 -42.73 -17.07
N GLY A 27 -4.56 -43.33 -18.05
CA GLY A 27 -3.24 -42.90 -18.47
C GLY A 27 -3.21 -41.48 -19.06
N MET A 28 -4.17 -41.15 -19.93
CA MET A 28 -4.31 -39.80 -20.50
C MET A 28 -4.65 -38.76 -19.43
N LEU A 29 -5.57 -39.06 -18.52
CA LEU A 29 -5.91 -38.19 -17.38
C LEU A 29 -4.72 -38.04 -16.43
N GLY A 30 -3.95 -39.11 -16.20
CA GLY A 30 -2.72 -39.05 -15.42
C GLY A 30 -1.67 -38.13 -16.06
N LEU A 31 -1.44 -38.27 -17.37
CA LEU A 31 -0.53 -37.40 -18.11
C LEU A 31 -1.03 -35.94 -18.10
N PHE A 32 -2.31 -35.72 -18.33
CA PHE A 32 -2.93 -34.40 -18.27
C PHE A 32 -2.80 -33.78 -16.87
N SER A 33 -3.02 -34.57 -15.81
CA SER A 33 -2.83 -34.14 -14.42
C SER A 33 -1.39 -33.71 -14.15
N ILE A 34 -0.39 -34.46 -14.64
CA ILE A 34 1.02 -34.07 -14.51
C ILE A 34 1.30 -32.76 -15.24
N VAL A 35 0.78 -32.59 -16.46
CA VAL A 35 0.95 -31.34 -17.24
C VAL A 35 0.30 -30.16 -16.50
N VAL A 36 -0.92 -30.31 -16.01
CA VAL A 36 -1.62 -29.27 -15.24
C VAL A 36 -0.89 -28.98 -13.92
N PHE A 37 -0.34 -29.99 -13.26
CA PHE A 37 0.43 -29.83 -12.03
C PHE A 37 1.74 -29.07 -12.26
N LEU A 38 2.49 -29.39 -13.32
CA LEU A 38 3.69 -28.63 -13.70
C LEU A 38 3.34 -27.19 -14.08
N TYR A 39 2.25 -26.98 -14.82
CA TYR A 39 1.72 -25.64 -15.10
C TYR A 39 1.37 -24.88 -13.82
N LEU A 40 0.73 -25.54 -12.85
CA LEU A 40 0.37 -24.93 -11.58
C LEU A 40 1.61 -24.52 -10.78
N ILE A 41 2.66 -25.35 -10.75
CA ILE A 41 3.93 -25.00 -10.09
C ILE A 41 4.56 -23.77 -10.75
N ASP A 42 4.69 -23.76 -12.08
CA ASP A 42 5.30 -22.64 -12.79
C ASP A 42 4.45 -21.36 -12.69
N TYR A 43 3.12 -21.49 -12.74
CA TYR A 43 2.19 -20.39 -12.46
C TYR A 43 2.39 -19.86 -11.05
N ALA A 44 2.25 -20.70 -10.02
CA ALA A 44 2.43 -20.30 -8.62
C ALA A 44 3.81 -19.67 -8.38
N ALA A 45 4.87 -20.26 -8.94
CA ALA A 45 6.23 -19.74 -8.84
C ALA A 45 6.38 -18.36 -9.50
N ARG A 46 5.76 -18.12 -10.66
CA ARG A 46 5.75 -16.80 -11.32
C ARG A 46 4.97 -15.76 -10.51
N PHE A 47 3.84 -16.14 -9.91
CA PHE A 47 3.07 -15.25 -9.04
C PHE A 47 3.77 -14.94 -7.71
N LEU A 48 4.59 -15.85 -7.21
CA LEU A 48 5.39 -15.68 -5.99
C LEU A 48 6.72 -14.93 -6.22
N ARG A 49 7.07 -14.59 -7.46
CA ARG A 49 8.26 -13.75 -7.69
C ARG A 49 8.03 -12.37 -7.06
N PRO A 50 8.97 -11.88 -6.24
CA PRO A 50 8.86 -10.57 -5.60
C PRO A 50 8.51 -9.46 -6.59
N VAL A 51 9.08 -9.51 -7.81
CA VAL A 51 8.82 -8.55 -8.90
C VAL A 51 7.34 -8.45 -9.25
N SER A 52 6.64 -9.58 -9.44
CA SER A 52 5.24 -9.60 -9.85
C SER A 52 4.31 -9.13 -8.73
N ILE A 53 4.62 -9.47 -7.48
CA ILE A 53 3.88 -9.01 -6.30
C ILE A 53 4.04 -7.50 -6.14
N VAL A 54 5.28 -7.01 -6.15
CA VAL A 54 5.61 -5.59 -6.00
C VAL A 54 4.92 -4.75 -7.08
N GLN A 55 4.97 -5.18 -8.34
CA GLN A 55 4.28 -4.50 -9.44
C GLN A 55 2.75 -4.50 -9.26
N LYS A 56 2.17 -5.64 -8.89
CA LYS A 56 0.72 -5.74 -8.67
C LYS A 56 0.26 -4.84 -7.52
N VAL A 57 0.95 -4.89 -6.38
CA VAL A 57 0.65 -4.05 -5.21
C VAL A 57 0.80 -2.57 -5.56
N GLY A 58 1.89 -2.19 -6.26
CA GLY A 58 2.06 -0.81 -6.71
C GLY A 58 0.93 -0.37 -7.67
N ALA A 59 0.48 -1.24 -8.58
CA ALA A 59 -0.63 -0.93 -9.49
C ALA A 59 -1.95 -0.76 -8.74
N SER A 60 -2.27 -1.68 -7.83
CA SER A 60 -3.44 -1.59 -6.95
C SER A 60 -3.40 -0.33 -6.09
N GLY A 61 -2.24 0.01 -5.52
CA GLY A 61 -2.05 1.23 -4.73
C GLY A 61 -2.37 2.50 -5.52
N ILE A 62 -1.95 2.60 -6.78
CA ILE A 62 -2.33 3.75 -7.63
C ILE A 62 -3.84 3.84 -7.84
N VAL A 63 -4.50 2.71 -8.08
CA VAL A 63 -5.97 2.68 -8.28
C VAL A 63 -6.69 3.18 -7.02
N VAL A 64 -6.27 2.71 -5.85
CA VAL A 64 -6.88 3.08 -4.56
C VAL A 64 -6.61 4.55 -4.22
N ILE A 65 -5.39 5.05 -4.47
CA ILE A 65 -5.10 6.49 -4.32
C ILE A 65 -6.03 7.30 -5.23
N GLN A 66 -6.22 6.87 -6.48
CA GLN A 66 -7.09 7.58 -7.39
C GLN A 66 -8.55 7.57 -6.94
N SER A 67 -9.08 6.45 -6.44
CA SER A 67 -10.47 6.40 -5.98
C SER A 67 -10.70 7.25 -4.74
N VAL A 68 -9.88 7.04 -3.69
CA VAL A 68 -10.04 7.73 -2.40
C VAL A 68 -9.87 9.25 -2.56
N TYR A 69 -8.85 9.71 -3.28
CA TYR A 69 -8.63 11.14 -3.45
C TYR A 69 -9.48 11.78 -4.57
N ALA A 70 -10.01 11.03 -5.55
CA ALA A 70 -10.94 11.61 -6.54
C ALA A 70 -12.31 11.92 -5.91
N GLU A 71 -12.83 11.03 -5.08
CA GLU A 71 -14.07 11.25 -4.32
C GLU A 71 -13.95 12.47 -3.41
N ALA A 72 -12.79 12.63 -2.76
CA ALA A 72 -12.49 13.80 -1.96
C ALA A 72 -12.49 15.10 -2.78
N ILE A 73 -12.02 15.11 -4.04
CA ILE A 73 -11.96 16.31 -4.90
C ILE A 73 -13.35 16.81 -5.31
N THR A 74 -14.32 15.92 -5.47
CA THR A 74 -15.68 16.27 -5.93
C THR A 74 -16.57 16.90 -4.87
N ALA A 75 -16.25 16.77 -3.58
CA ALA A 75 -17.05 17.36 -2.52
C ALA A 75 -16.89 18.90 -2.45
N PRO A 76 -17.89 19.67 -1.99
CA PRO A 76 -17.69 21.08 -1.63
C PRO A 76 -16.71 21.19 -0.44
N HIS A 77 -15.76 22.14 -0.51
CA HIS A 77 -14.92 22.51 0.63
C HIS A 77 -15.60 23.67 1.37
N PRO A 78 -15.55 23.74 2.71
CA PRO A 78 -16.07 24.90 3.42
C PRO A 78 -15.26 26.16 3.08
N ASP A 79 -15.95 27.27 2.80
CA ASP A 79 -15.34 28.59 2.54
C ASP A 79 -14.85 29.28 3.84
N GLU A 80 -15.28 28.80 5.01
CA GLU A 80 -14.88 29.27 6.34
C GLU A 80 -14.20 28.15 7.14
N GLU A 81 -13.23 28.52 7.99
CA GLU A 81 -12.59 27.64 8.98
C GLU A 81 -13.66 27.15 9.98
N PHE A 82 -14.26 26.00 9.69
CA PHE A 82 -15.34 25.47 10.50
C PHE A 82 -14.75 24.85 11.77
N ARG A 83 -15.16 25.35 12.94
CA ARG A 83 -14.70 24.76 14.21
C ARG A 83 -15.58 23.56 14.56
N ILE A 84 -14.98 22.38 14.52
CA ILE A 84 -15.58 21.16 15.09
C ILE A 84 -15.91 21.45 16.57
N PRO A 85 -17.16 21.25 17.03
CA PRO A 85 -17.51 21.47 18.43
C PRO A 85 -16.69 20.54 19.34
N THR A 86 -16.09 21.10 20.38
CA THR A 86 -15.14 20.36 21.25
C THR A 86 -15.80 19.24 22.06
N ILE A 87 -17.11 19.29 22.28
CA ILE A 87 -17.86 18.28 23.02
C ILE A 87 -18.94 17.67 22.10
N PRO A 88 -18.90 16.36 21.86
CA PRO A 88 -19.95 15.69 21.09
C PRO A 88 -21.25 15.62 21.88
N GLY A 89 -22.38 15.71 21.18
CA GLY A 89 -23.70 15.52 21.79
C GLY A 89 -23.96 14.05 22.14
N ARG A 90 -23.41 13.12 21.35
CA ARG A 90 -23.44 11.67 21.61
C ARG A 90 -22.21 11.00 21.00
N VAL A 91 -21.72 9.94 21.63
CA VAL A 91 -20.67 9.07 21.10
C VAL A 91 -21.26 7.69 20.83
N VAL A 92 -21.05 7.17 19.63
CA VAL A 92 -21.45 5.80 19.26
C VAL A 92 -20.20 4.94 19.25
N ALA A 93 -20.16 3.99 20.18
CA ALA A 93 -19.07 3.03 20.29
C ALA A 93 -19.30 1.81 19.38
N HIS A 94 -18.20 1.14 19.05
CA HIS A 94 -18.20 -0.15 18.40
C HIS A 94 -18.88 -1.20 19.28
N ALA A 95 -19.76 -1.98 18.66
CA ALA A 95 -20.45 -3.09 19.30
C ALA A 95 -20.23 -4.34 18.44
N GLY A 96 -19.71 -5.41 19.05
CA GLY A 96 -19.45 -6.68 18.36
C GLY A 96 -18.04 -7.19 18.58
N THR A 97 -17.45 -7.80 17.55
CA THR A 97 -16.08 -8.32 17.59
C THR A 97 -15.08 -7.25 17.19
N SER A 98 -13.99 -7.11 17.92
CA SER A 98 -12.89 -6.21 17.55
C SER A 98 -12.28 -6.59 16.21
N GLY A 99 -11.84 -5.59 15.44
CA GLY A 99 -11.34 -5.80 14.09
C GLY A 99 -10.76 -4.53 13.48
N ILE A 100 -10.28 -4.64 12.25
CA ILE A 100 -9.71 -3.55 11.48
C ILE A 100 -10.81 -2.86 10.68
N LEU A 101 -10.88 -1.53 10.73
CA LEU A 101 -11.78 -0.75 9.88
C LEU A 101 -11.33 -0.85 8.42
N LEU A 102 -12.13 -1.51 7.58
CA LEU A 102 -11.81 -1.76 6.17
C LEU A 102 -12.40 -0.71 5.24
N ALA A 103 -13.61 -0.26 5.54
CA ALA A 103 -14.32 0.68 4.70
C ALA A 103 -15.38 1.47 5.49
N VAL A 104 -15.69 2.66 4.97
CA VAL A 104 -16.76 3.52 5.46
C VAL A 104 -17.65 3.93 4.29
N ASP A 105 -18.97 3.79 4.46
CA ASP A 105 -19.96 4.33 3.52
C ASP A 105 -20.16 5.84 3.76
N LEU A 106 -19.26 6.63 3.20
CA LEU A 106 -19.30 8.09 3.32
C LEU A 106 -20.58 8.68 2.69
N VAL A 107 -21.11 8.07 1.63
CA VAL A 107 -22.34 8.55 0.97
C VAL A 107 -23.55 8.33 1.86
N GLY A 108 -23.72 7.12 2.42
CA GLY A 108 -24.79 6.82 3.35
C GLY A 108 -24.73 7.66 4.63
N LEU A 109 -23.53 7.88 5.17
CA LEU A 109 -23.33 8.76 6.33
C LEU A 109 -23.66 10.23 6.01
N MET A 110 -23.29 10.72 4.83
CA MET A 110 -23.62 12.07 4.38
C MET A 110 -25.14 12.28 4.29
N GLU A 111 -25.85 11.32 3.70
CA GLU A 111 -27.32 11.35 3.60
C GLU A 111 -27.97 11.36 4.98
N LEU A 112 -27.45 10.54 5.91
CA LEU A 112 -27.93 10.48 7.28
C LEU A 112 -27.70 11.79 8.03
N ALA A 113 -26.48 12.34 7.95
CA ALA A 113 -26.12 13.63 8.54
C ALA A 113 -27.03 14.76 8.02
N ARG A 114 -27.37 14.74 6.72
CA ARG A 114 -28.30 15.70 6.12
C ARG A 114 -29.74 15.52 6.60
N GLN A 115 -30.23 14.27 6.69
CA GLN A 115 -31.59 13.96 7.13
C GLN A 115 -31.87 14.47 8.54
N PHE A 116 -30.92 14.29 9.45
CA PHE A 116 -31.05 14.68 10.86
C PHE A 116 -30.50 16.08 11.15
N ASP A 117 -30.10 16.82 10.12
CA ASP A 117 -29.43 18.12 10.22
C ASP A 117 -28.29 18.17 11.27
N GLY A 118 -27.38 17.19 11.21
CA GLY A 118 -26.21 17.12 12.09
C GLY A 118 -24.91 16.94 11.34
N MET A 119 -23.87 16.66 12.10
CA MET A 119 -22.51 16.37 11.65
C MET A 119 -21.97 15.13 12.37
N ILE A 120 -21.28 14.28 11.61
CA ILE A 120 -20.70 13.02 12.07
C ILE A 120 -19.18 13.12 11.95
N GLU A 121 -18.48 12.97 13.05
CA GLU A 121 -17.03 12.77 13.07
C GLU A 121 -16.75 11.26 13.18
N ILE A 122 -16.06 10.72 12.19
CA ILE A 122 -15.55 9.35 12.17
C ILE A 122 -14.23 9.34 12.93
N VAL A 123 -14.20 8.61 14.04
CA VAL A 123 -13.07 8.65 14.98
C VAL A 123 -11.87 7.79 14.52
N PRO A 124 -12.06 6.51 14.12
CA PRO A 124 -10.96 5.71 13.60
C PRO A 124 -10.63 6.03 12.13
N GLN A 125 -9.37 5.90 11.77
CA GLN A 125 -8.93 5.93 10.37
C GLN A 125 -9.12 4.55 9.72
N ILE A 126 -9.35 4.52 8.41
CA ILE A 126 -9.32 3.26 7.65
C ILE A 126 -7.95 2.58 7.84
N GLY A 127 -7.98 1.31 8.23
CA GLY A 127 -6.81 0.52 8.60
C GLY A 127 -6.54 0.41 10.09
N ASP A 128 -7.24 1.19 10.93
CA ASP A 128 -7.10 1.11 12.39
C ASP A 128 -7.78 -0.14 12.96
N PHE A 129 -7.16 -0.72 13.99
CA PHE A 129 -7.80 -1.71 14.83
C PHE A 129 -8.73 -1.02 15.82
N VAL A 130 -10.00 -1.44 15.85
CA VAL A 130 -11.03 -0.92 16.74
C VAL A 130 -11.47 -2.01 17.71
N ALA A 131 -11.27 -1.77 19.00
CA ALA A 131 -11.69 -2.66 20.06
C ALA A 131 -13.20 -2.52 20.38
N VAL A 132 -13.74 -3.46 21.16
CA VAL A 132 -15.11 -3.31 21.69
C VAL A 132 -15.14 -2.08 22.61
N ASP A 133 -16.24 -1.33 22.57
CA ASP A 133 -16.46 -0.11 23.35
C ASP A 133 -15.59 1.10 22.95
N GLU A 134 -14.75 0.98 21.92
CA GLU A 134 -14.04 2.13 21.34
C GLU A 134 -14.97 2.98 20.47
N PRO A 135 -14.79 4.31 20.45
CA PRO A 135 -15.63 5.21 19.68
C PRO A 135 -15.49 4.98 18.17
N LEU A 136 -16.62 4.81 17.47
CA LEU A 136 -16.68 4.85 16.01
C LEU A 136 -17.06 6.25 15.51
N PHE A 137 -18.05 6.86 16.17
CA PHE A 137 -18.59 8.14 15.75
C PHE A 137 -18.78 9.11 16.93
N ARG A 138 -18.47 10.38 16.68
CA ARG A 138 -18.87 11.51 17.50
C ARG A 138 -19.94 12.30 16.75
N LEU A 139 -21.09 12.50 17.39
CA LEU A 139 -22.30 13.04 16.77
C LEU A 139 -22.60 14.44 17.31
N HIS A 140 -22.94 15.35 16.40
CA HIS A 140 -23.21 16.76 16.71
C HIS A 140 -24.48 17.26 16.01
N GLY A 141 -25.29 18.06 16.70
CA GLY A 141 -26.57 18.55 16.16
C GLY A 141 -27.67 17.47 16.18
N GLY A 142 -28.63 17.53 15.26
CA GLY A 142 -29.80 16.63 15.32
C GLY A 142 -29.49 15.15 15.01
N ILE A 143 -28.30 14.83 14.48
CA ILE A 143 -27.85 13.45 14.24
C ILE A 143 -27.68 12.63 15.53
N VAL A 144 -27.68 13.28 16.69
CA VAL A 144 -27.68 12.62 18.01
C VAL A 144 -28.89 11.72 18.24
N ASP A 145 -29.97 11.87 17.46
CA ASP A 145 -31.18 11.06 17.56
C ASP A 145 -31.21 9.89 16.55
N ALA A 146 -30.17 9.72 15.73
CA ALA A 146 -30.10 8.62 14.76
C ALA A 146 -29.97 7.24 15.43
N ASP A 147 -30.40 6.18 14.74
CA ASP A 147 -30.26 4.81 15.22
C ASP A 147 -28.79 4.35 15.11
N ASP A 148 -28.22 3.88 16.22
CA ASP A 148 -26.88 3.31 16.25
C ASP A 148 -26.72 2.14 15.26
N ARG A 149 -27.77 1.36 14.99
CA ARG A 149 -27.68 0.24 14.04
C ARG A 149 -27.42 0.74 12.62
N GLN A 150 -28.01 1.87 12.26
CA GLN A 150 -27.80 2.49 10.95
C GLN A 150 -26.38 3.05 10.83
N LEU A 151 -25.88 3.70 11.90
CA LEU A 151 -24.50 4.21 11.98
C LEU A 151 -23.48 3.06 11.93
N ARG A 152 -23.64 2.02 12.76
CA ARG A 152 -22.72 0.87 12.74
C ARG A 152 -22.80 0.09 11.42
N GLY A 153 -23.93 0.12 10.73
CA GLY A 153 -24.10 -0.50 9.41
C GLY A 153 -23.35 0.21 8.28
N SER A 154 -22.85 1.43 8.51
CA SER A 154 -22.09 2.20 7.52
C SER A 154 -20.57 1.96 7.60
N VAL A 155 -20.11 1.06 8.47
CA VAL A 155 -18.69 0.69 8.60
C VAL A 155 -18.52 -0.81 8.38
N ALA A 156 -17.42 -1.18 7.72
CA ALA A 156 -17.01 -2.57 7.56
C ALA A 156 -15.78 -2.84 8.42
N LEU A 157 -15.86 -3.85 9.30
CA LEU A 157 -14.72 -4.36 10.06
C LEU A 157 -14.34 -5.76 9.60
N GLY A 158 -13.05 -6.07 9.62
CA GLY A 158 -12.52 -7.39 9.29
C GLY A 158 -11.33 -7.81 10.14
N SER A 159 -10.91 -9.07 10.00
CA SER A 159 -9.76 -9.61 10.73
C SER A 159 -8.41 -9.21 10.14
N GLU A 160 -8.38 -8.80 8.87
CA GLU A 160 -7.17 -8.44 8.13
C GLU A 160 -7.40 -7.14 7.37
N ARG A 161 -6.35 -6.32 7.31
CA ARG A 161 -6.35 -5.07 6.55
C ARG A 161 -6.44 -5.36 5.06
N THR A 162 -7.16 -4.52 4.33
CA THR A 162 -7.37 -4.67 2.90
C THR A 162 -6.97 -3.39 2.16
N LEU A 163 -6.83 -3.49 0.83
CA LEU A 163 -6.43 -2.36 0.01
C LEU A 163 -7.61 -1.49 -0.44
N GLU A 164 -8.87 -1.95 -0.31
CA GLU A 164 -10.00 -1.35 -1.05
C GLU A 164 -10.18 0.16 -0.83
N GLN A 165 -10.07 0.64 0.41
CA GLN A 165 -10.14 2.06 0.76
C GLN A 165 -8.90 2.56 1.51
N ASP A 166 -7.79 1.80 1.47
CA ASP A 166 -6.60 2.09 2.25
C ASP A 166 -5.34 2.22 1.38
N PRO A 167 -5.02 3.45 0.95
CA PRO A 167 -3.79 3.70 0.20
C PRO A 167 -2.52 3.36 0.98
N THR A 168 -2.49 3.63 2.29
CA THR A 168 -1.28 3.43 3.11
C THR A 168 -0.91 1.96 3.26
N PHE A 169 -1.87 1.05 3.16
CA PHE A 169 -1.58 -0.38 3.21
C PHE A 169 -0.76 -0.85 1.99
N ALA A 170 -0.93 -0.24 0.81
CA ALA A 170 -0.08 -0.53 -0.35
C ALA A 170 1.39 -0.17 -0.08
N PHE A 171 1.63 0.96 0.60
CA PHE A 171 2.96 1.37 1.02
C PHE A 171 3.55 0.41 2.04
N ARG A 172 2.77 0.03 3.07
CA ARG A 172 3.18 -0.93 4.09
C ARG A 172 3.65 -2.24 3.47
N ILE A 173 2.87 -2.84 2.55
CA ILE A 173 3.24 -4.08 1.87
C ILE A 173 4.56 -3.93 1.11
N LEU A 174 4.76 -2.81 0.40
CA LEU A 174 5.99 -2.58 -0.36
C LEU A 174 7.21 -2.36 0.57
N VAL A 175 7.02 -1.64 1.68
CA VAL A 175 8.04 -1.49 2.72
C VAL A 175 8.40 -2.84 3.33
N ASP A 176 7.40 -3.69 3.62
CA ASP A 176 7.63 -5.05 4.13
C ASP A 176 8.44 -5.91 3.16
N VAL A 177 8.17 -5.81 1.86
CA VAL A 177 8.99 -6.48 0.84
C VAL A 177 10.42 -5.93 0.84
N ALA A 178 10.59 -4.61 0.92
CA ALA A 178 11.91 -3.99 0.95
C ALA A 178 12.72 -4.41 2.18
N ILE A 179 12.19 -4.27 3.39
CA ILE A 179 12.92 -4.60 4.62
C ILE A 179 13.18 -6.11 4.76
N LYS A 180 12.28 -6.95 4.23
CA LYS A 180 12.52 -8.40 4.17
C LYS A 180 13.67 -8.74 3.24
N ALA A 181 13.73 -8.09 2.08
CA ALA A 181 14.85 -8.26 1.14
C ALA A 181 16.17 -7.74 1.73
N LEU A 182 16.13 -6.64 2.50
CA LEU A 182 17.29 -6.05 3.18
C LEU A 182 17.68 -6.75 4.48
N SER A 183 16.88 -7.71 4.95
CA SER A 183 17.18 -8.41 6.19
C SER A 183 18.51 -9.17 6.09
N PRO A 184 19.25 -9.33 7.22
CA PRO A 184 20.54 -10.01 7.23
C PRO A 184 20.52 -11.45 6.70
N ALA A 185 19.35 -12.09 6.68
CA ALA A 185 19.19 -13.45 6.17
C ALA A 185 19.07 -13.53 4.64
N ILE A 186 18.63 -12.44 3.99
CA ILE A 186 18.37 -12.40 2.54
C ILE A 186 19.43 -11.54 1.83
N ASN A 187 19.67 -10.31 2.29
CA ASN A 187 20.59 -9.34 1.70
C ASN A 187 20.44 -9.19 0.17
N ASP A 188 19.21 -8.98 -0.30
CA ASP A 188 18.86 -8.75 -1.71
C ASP A 188 18.48 -7.27 -1.94
N PRO A 189 19.46 -6.37 -2.11
CA PRO A 189 19.19 -4.96 -2.37
C PRO A 189 18.50 -4.72 -3.72
N THR A 190 18.62 -5.64 -4.69
CA THR A 190 17.96 -5.50 -6.00
C THR A 190 16.45 -5.60 -5.86
N THR A 191 15.95 -6.57 -5.09
CA THR A 191 14.52 -6.67 -4.78
C THR A 191 14.02 -5.47 -3.98
N ALA A 192 14.83 -4.95 -3.04
CA ALA A 192 14.46 -3.74 -2.29
C ALA A 192 14.37 -2.50 -3.20
N VAL A 193 15.27 -2.35 -4.17
CA VAL A 193 15.21 -1.28 -5.18
C VAL A 193 13.90 -1.35 -5.98
N LEU A 194 13.45 -2.54 -6.38
CA LEU A 194 12.17 -2.69 -7.08
C LEU A 194 10.98 -2.23 -6.23
N ALA A 195 11.00 -2.50 -4.92
CA ALA A 195 9.98 -2.01 -4.00
C ALA A 195 10.06 -0.47 -3.84
N ILE A 196 11.28 0.08 -3.71
CA ILE A 196 11.53 1.52 -3.65
C ILE A 196 11.03 2.23 -4.92
N ASP A 197 11.15 1.60 -6.09
CA ASP A 197 10.62 2.15 -7.35
C ASP A 197 9.09 2.26 -7.36
N GLN A 198 8.40 1.26 -6.81
CA GLN A 198 6.94 1.35 -6.66
C GLN A 198 6.57 2.38 -5.60
N LEU A 199 7.27 2.44 -4.48
CA LEU A 199 7.06 3.46 -3.44
C LEU A 199 7.29 4.87 -4.00
N HIS A 200 8.32 5.07 -4.83
CA HIS A 200 8.57 6.33 -5.54
C HIS A 200 7.36 6.71 -6.40
N ARG A 201 6.82 5.76 -7.17
CA ARG A 201 5.63 5.99 -8.00
C ARG A 201 4.40 6.34 -7.17
N LEU A 202 4.17 5.67 -6.04
CA LEU A 202 3.05 5.95 -5.15
C LEU A 202 3.20 7.30 -4.45
N LEU A 203 4.38 7.63 -3.90
CA LEU A 203 4.67 8.93 -3.29
C LEU A 203 4.46 10.07 -4.28
N ARG A 204 4.93 9.91 -5.53
CA ARG A 204 4.70 10.92 -6.57
C ARG A 204 3.21 11.09 -6.85
N ARG A 205 2.43 10.01 -6.81
CA ARG A 205 0.98 10.11 -7.00
C ARG A 205 0.32 10.86 -5.86
N VAL A 206 0.53 10.44 -4.61
CA VAL A 206 -0.06 11.08 -3.41
C VAL A 206 0.37 12.54 -3.31
N GLY A 207 1.66 12.83 -3.48
CA GLY A 207 2.19 14.19 -3.32
C GLY A 207 1.69 15.20 -4.36
N LEU A 208 1.16 14.73 -5.49
CA LEU A 208 0.52 15.58 -6.51
C LEU A 208 -0.96 15.87 -6.22
N HIS A 209 -1.58 15.12 -5.32
CA HIS A 209 -2.93 15.45 -4.85
C HIS A 209 -2.85 16.64 -3.90
N HIS A 210 -3.87 17.51 -3.97
CA HIS A 210 -4.01 18.61 -3.03
C HIS A 210 -4.42 18.05 -1.67
N ASP A 211 -3.86 18.59 -0.58
CA ASP A 211 -4.39 18.33 0.75
C ASP A 211 -5.80 18.92 0.78
N ARG A 212 -6.81 18.07 0.68
CA ARG A 212 -8.15 18.45 1.13
C ARG A 212 -8.23 18.13 2.61
N GLY A 213 -8.89 19.02 3.33
CA GLY A 213 -9.18 18.80 4.74
C GLY A 213 -9.98 17.52 4.94
N GLU A 214 -9.99 17.07 6.19
CA GLU A 214 -10.75 15.93 6.70
C GLU A 214 -12.27 16.18 6.69
N GLU A 215 -12.73 17.23 6.02
CA GLU A 215 -14.05 17.82 6.12
C GLU A 215 -14.83 17.65 4.81
N ILE A 216 -16.07 17.16 4.90
CA ILE A 216 -16.99 17.03 3.76
C ILE A 216 -18.25 17.84 4.01
N CYS A 217 -18.52 18.80 3.14
CA CYS A 217 -19.75 19.59 3.15
C CYS A 217 -20.84 19.01 2.25
N ASP A 218 -22.10 19.31 2.57
CA ASP A 218 -23.23 19.07 1.67
C ASP A 218 -23.30 20.12 0.54
N THR A 219 -24.26 19.97 -0.37
CA THR A 219 -24.49 20.89 -1.49
C THR A 219 -24.90 22.29 -1.07
N ALA A 220 -25.29 22.50 0.19
CA ALA A 220 -25.59 23.80 0.76
C ALA A 220 -24.36 24.42 1.47
N GLY A 221 -23.20 23.76 1.43
CA GLY A 221 -21.96 24.21 2.06
C GLY A 221 -21.87 23.93 3.55
N LYS A 222 -22.80 23.17 4.13
CA LYS A 222 -22.79 22.84 5.57
C LYS A 222 -21.91 21.62 5.81
N LEU A 223 -21.01 21.71 6.79
CA LEU A 223 -20.16 20.58 7.21
C LEU A 223 -21.02 19.44 7.73
N ARG A 224 -20.83 18.24 7.16
CA ARG A 224 -21.58 17.03 7.51
C ARG A 224 -20.73 15.90 8.01
N LEU A 225 -19.56 15.68 7.42
CA LEU A 225 -18.66 14.62 7.82
C LEU A 225 -17.27 15.17 8.15
N VAL A 226 -16.67 14.62 9.19
CA VAL A 226 -15.25 14.74 9.48
C VAL A 226 -14.66 13.33 9.50
N PHE A 227 -13.55 13.10 8.80
CA PHE A 227 -12.92 11.78 8.72
C PHE A 227 -11.40 11.90 8.60
N LEU A 228 -10.68 11.11 9.38
CA LEU A 228 -9.21 11.15 9.38
C LEU A 228 -8.66 10.57 8.09
N MET A 229 -7.72 11.29 7.48
CA MET A 229 -6.94 10.79 6.35
C MET A 229 -5.45 10.84 6.67
N PRO A 230 -4.68 9.85 6.21
CA PRO A 230 -3.23 9.90 6.34
C PRO A 230 -2.69 11.11 5.58
N GLN A 231 -1.86 11.88 6.28
CA GLN A 231 -1.23 13.08 5.78
C GLN A 231 -0.02 12.72 4.93
N TRP A 232 0.47 13.67 4.13
CA TRP A 232 1.63 13.47 3.27
C TRP A 232 2.87 12.97 4.03
N GLU A 233 3.09 13.53 5.21
CA GLU A 233 4.16 13.17 6.13
C GLU A 233 4.09 11.68 6.49
N ASP A 234 2.89 11.13 6.73
CA ASP A 234 2.71 9.73 7.09
C ASP A 234 3.21 8.79 5.99
N TYR A 235 2.91 9.09 4.72
CA TYR A 235 3.41 8.31 3.58
C TYR A 235 4.93 8.37 3.44
N VAL A 236 5.51 9.56 3.65
CA VAL A 236 6.97 9.75 3.57
C VAL A 236 7.66 9.03 4.72
N HIS A 237 7.16 9.16 5.94
CA HIS A 237 7.70 8.47 7.12
C HIS A 237 7.59 6.95 7.00
N LEU A 238 6.43 6.45 6.57
CA LEU A 238 6.20 5.03 6.31
C LEU A 238 7.19 4.48 5.29
N THR A 239 7.43 5.21 4.20
CA THR A 239 8.34 4.80 3.13
C THR A 239 9.80 4.81 3.57
N CYS A 240 10.25 5.91 4.18
CA CYS A 240 11.68 6.17 4.33
C CYS A 240 12.28 5.57 5.60
N THR A 241 11.53 5.52 6.70
CA THR A 241 12.12 5.26 8.03
C THR A 241 12.75 3.88 8.10
N GLU A 242 11.95 2.83 7.91
CA GLU A 242 12.47 1.47 8.05
C GLU A 242 13.44 1.08 6.94
N ILE A 243 13.16 1.47 5.68
CA ILE A 243 14.08 1.18 4.57
C ILE A 243 15.45 1.82 4.82
N ARG A 244 15.51 3.04 5.38
CA ARG A 244 16.79 3.66 5.78
C ARG A 244 17.50 2.83 6.84
N HIS A 245 16.79 2.38 7.87
CA HIS A 245 17.39 1.62 8.97
C HIS A 245 17.87 0.23 8.53
N PHE A 246 17.05 -0.53 7.80
CA PHE A 246 17.43 -1.87 7.32
C PHE A 246 18.40 -1.83 6.13
N GLY A 247 18.38 -0.75 5.35
CA GLY A 247 19.26 -0.56 4.20
C GLY A 247 20.57 0.16 4.51
N ALA A 248 20.81 0.55 5.77
CA ALA A 248 21.91 1.45 6.14
C ALA A 248 23.30 0.93 5.72
N SER A 249 23.52 -0.38 5.73
CA SER A 249 24.76 -1.04 5.31
C SER A 249 24.90 -1.21 3.78
N SER A 250 23.88 -0.85 3.00
CA SER A 250 23.88 -0.99 1.54
C SER A 250 24.01 0.37 0.87
N ILE A 251 25.18 0.62 0.28
CA ILE A 251 25.46 1.83 -0.51
C ILE A 251 24.43 1.98 -1.63
N GLN A 252 24.06 0.88 -2.30
CA GLN A 252 23.04 0.84 -3.34
C GLN A 252 21.69 1.41 -2.86
N ILE A 253 21.26 1.06 -1.64
CA ILE A 253 20.00 1.55 -1.07
C ILE A 253 20.09 3.02 -0.68
N MET A 254 21.19 3.45 -0.04
CA MET A 254 21.38 4.86 0.31
C MET A 254 21.29 5.75 -0.94
N ARG A 255 21.97 5.35 -2.02
CA ARG A 255 21.97 6.08 -3.30
C ARG A 255 20.59 6.08 -3.97
N ARG A 256 19.88 4.95 -3.95
CA ARG A 256 18.53 4.86 -4.54
C ARG A 256 17.51 5.69 -3.76
N MET A 257 17.57 5.66 -2.42
CA MET A 257 16.72 6.49 -1.55
C MET A 257 16.98 7.98 -1.78
N ARG A 258 18.24 8.40 -1.88
CA ARG A 258 18.59 9.78 -2.24
C ARG A 258 17.98 10.19 -3.57
N SER A 259 18.13 9.35 -4.60
CA SER A 259 17.56 9.61 -5.91
C SER A 259 16.03 9.75 -5.87
N LEU A 260 15.34 8.91 -5.08
CA LEU A 260 13.90 9.05 -4.84
C LEU A 260 13.57 10.41 -4.21
N LEU A 261 14.23 10.79 -3.11
CA LEU A 261 13.95 12.02 -2.37
C LEU A 261 14.21 13.27 -3.22
N GLU A 262 15.34 13.31 -3.92
CA GLU A 262 15.69 14.41 -4.82
C GLU A 262 14.72 14.53 -6.00
N ASN A 263 14.30 13.41 -6.60
CA ASN A 263 13.32 13.44 -7.68
C ASN A 263 11.95 13.95 -7.18
N LEU A 264 11.51 13.54 -5.99
CA LEU A 264 10.27 14.04 -5.40
C LEU A 264 10.35 15.55 -5.14
N MET A 265 11.47 16.09 -4.66
CA MET A 265 11.64 17.54 -4.51
C MET A 265 11.63 18.29 -5.85
N GLN A 266 12.14 17.68 -6.93
CA GLN A 266 12.11 18.28 -8.27
C GLN A 266 10.71 18.25 -8.90
N THR A 267 9.89 17.25 -8.56
CA THR A 267 8.63 16.99 -9.27
C THR A 267 7.37 17.34 -8.50
N LEU A 268 7.46 17.51 -7.17
CA LEU A 268 6.33 17.86 -6.31
C LEU A 268 6.29 19.35 -5.94
N PRO A 269 5.11 19.90 -5.59
CA PRO A 269 4.96 21.28 -5.15
C PRO A 269 5.78 21.63 -3.88
N PRO A 270 6.20 22.90 -3.68
CA PRO A 270 7.00 23.32 -2.53
C PRO A 270 6.49 22.94 -1.13
N PRO A 271 5.17 22.93 -0.84
CA PRO A 271 4.65 22.48 0.46
C PRO A 271 5.09 21.06 0.84
N ARG A 272 5.32 20.18 -0.14
CA ARG A 272 5.74 18.78 0.08
C ARG A 272 7.21 18.64 0.51
N HIS A 273 8.02 19.69 0.34
CA HIS A 273 9.49 19.59 0.41
C HIS A 273 10.04 19.52 1.83
N ALA A 274 9.32 20.00 2.84
CA ALA A 274 9.83 20.08 4.22
C ALA A 274 10.22 18.70 4.76
N VAL A 275 9.29 17.73 4.72
CA VAL A 275 9.54 16.36 5.20
C VAL A 275 10.56 15.61 4.32
N LEU A 276 10.59 15.87 3.01
CA LEU A 276 11.58 15.26 2.11
C LEU A 276 13.02 15.71 2.44
N ARG A 277 13.20 17.01 2.72
CA ARG A 277 14.49 17.54 3.19
C ARG A 277 14.90 16.95 4.53
N GLN A 278 13.95 16.77 5.45
CA GLN A 278 14.21 16.10 6.72
C GLN A 278 14.69 14.66 6.50
N GLN A 279 14.07 13.90 5.59
CA GLN A 279 14.52 12.54 5.28
C GLN A 279 15.90 12.50 4.63
N LEU A 280 16.27 13.48 3.79
CA LEU A 280 17.63 13.59 3.26
C LEU A 280 18.67 13.85 4.36
N VAL A 281 18.38 14.76 5.29
CA VAL A 281 19.27 15.01 6.44
C VAL A 281 19.45 13.75 7.27
N LEU A 282 18.38 13.00 7.51
CA LEU A 282 18.47 11.73 8.25
C LEU A 282 19.25 10.67 7.47
N LEU A 283 19.11 10.62 6.14
CA LEU A 283 19.88 9.74 5.27
C LEU A 283 21.38 10.06 5.34
N ASP A 284 21.75 11.35 5.30
CA ASP A 284 23.15 11.80 5.45
C ASP A 284 23.73 11.39 6.81
N ARG A 285 22.97 11.55 7.90
CA ARG A 285 23.40 11.10 9.22
C ARG A 285 23.61 9.59 9.27
N THR A 286 22.72 8.80 8.66
CA THR A 286 22.89 7.34 8.57
C THR A 286 24.15 6.96 7.79
N ILE A 287 24.47 7.67 6.70
CA ILE A 287 25.69 7.46 5.92
C ILE A 287 26.93 7.74 6.79
N ASP A 288 26.95 8.85 7.53
CA ASP A 288 28.09 9.21 8.38
C ASP A 288 28.32 8.20 9.52
N GLU A 289 27.25 7.64 10.07
CA GLU A 289 27.31 6.64 11.15
C GLU A 289 27.71 5.24 10.68
N HIS A 290 27.33 4.83 9.45
CA HIS A 290 27.53 3.46 8.98
C HIS A 290 28.83 3.23 8.17
N TYR A 291 29.34 4.25 7.47
CA TYR A 291 30.49 4.07 6.57
C TYR A 291 31.76 4.72 7.15
N ASN A 292 32.77 3.89 7.40
CA ASN A 292 34.04 4.34 7.97
C ASN A 292 34.92 5.07 6.96
N PHE A 293 34.89 4.65 5.69
CA PHE A 293 35.75 5.19 4.65
C PHE A 293 35.14 6.46 4.02
N PRO A 294 35.91 7.56 3.89
CA PRO A 294 35.45 8.77 3.20
C PRO A 294 34.93 8.53 1.79
N GLU A 295 35.54 7.60 1.06
CA GLU A 295 35.19 7.22 -0.30
C GLU A 295 33.80 6.58 -0.36
N ASP A 296 33.50 5.67 0.56
CA ASP A 296 32.17 5.03 0.66
C ASP A 296 31.08 6.06 1.00
N ARG A 297 31.38 7.02 1.90
CA ARG A 297 30.46 8.12 2.21
C ARG A 297 30.21 9.01 1.00
N ALA A 298 31.26 9.35 0.24
CA ALA A 298 31.12 10.14 -0.97
C ALA A 298 30.26 9.40 -2.01
N ILE A 299 30.50 8.11 -2.23
CA ILE A 299 29.72 7.27 -3.14
C ILE A 299 28.27 7.15 -2.67
N ALA A 300 28.00 6.93 -1.38
CA ALA A 300 26.65 6.80 -0.83
C ALA A 300 25.83 8.11 -0.96
N ARG A 301 26.50 9.26 -1.08
CA ARG A 301 25.86 10.57 -1.29
C ARG A 301 25.54 10.90 -2.74
N ILE A 302 25.94 10.07 -3.71
CA ILE A 302 25.63 10.31 -5.12
C ILE A 302 24.32 9.58 -5.46
N PRO A 303 23.28 10.28 -5.94
CA PRO A 303 22.02 9.64 -6.31
C PRO A 303 22.21 8.59 -7.41
N ASP A 304 21.54 7.44 -7.26
CA ASP A 304 21.50 6.39 -8.29
C ASP A 304 20.05 6.11 -8.71
N PRO A 305 19.60 6.66 -9.86
CA PRO A 305 18.25 6.44 -10.36
C PRO A 305 17.96 4.99 -10.77
N GLN A 306 18.98 4.22 -11.16
CA GLN A 306 18.81 2.81 -11.53
C GLN A 306 18.82 1.91 -10.29
N GLY A 307 19.46 2.38 -9.21
CA GLY A 307 19.69 1.60 -8.00
C GLY A 307 20.49 0.33 -8.29
N LEU A 308 21.45 0.37 -9.21
CA LEU A 308 22.32 -0.78 -9.52
C LEU A 308 23.67 -0.72 -8.80
N GLY A 309 23.97 0.39 -8.11
CA GLY A 309 25.27 0.62 -7.49
C GLY A 309 26.39 0.89 -8.51
N GLY A 310 26.04 1.21 -9.75
CA GLY A 310 26.99 1.44 -10.84
C GLY A 310 27.71 2.79 -10.75
N ALA A 311 28.91 2.86 -11.34
CA ALA A 311 29.77 4.03 -11.33
C ALA A 311 29.46 5.11 -12.41
N LEU A 312 28.43 4.91 -13.23
CA LEU A 312 28.03 5.88 -14.26
C LEU A 312 27.63 7.21 -13.58
N GLY A 313 28.44 8.25 -13.79
CA GLY A 313 28.30 9.57 -13.16
C GLY A 313 29.10 9.77 -11.86
N VAL A 314 29.55 8.68 -11.23
CA VAL A 314 30.23 8.72 -9.92
C VAL A 314 31.64 9.32 -10.02
N GLN A 315 32.36 9.05 -11.11
CA GLN A 315 33.75 9.52 -11.27
C GLN A 315 33.82 11.06 -11.29
N ALA A 316 32.93 11.71 -12.05
CA ALA A 316 32.91 13.17 -12.18
C ALA A 316 32.46 13.88 -10.89
N ASP A 317 31.54 13.28 -10.14
CA ASP A 317 31.06 13.83 -8.87
C ASP A 317 32.05 13.59 -7.72
N ILE A 318 32.74 12.45 -7.70
CA ILE A 318 33.88 12.22 -6.78
C ILE A 318 34.98 13.24 -7.06
N GLU A 319 35.38 13.41 -8.32
CA GLU A 319 36.42 14.39 -8.72
C GLU A 319 36.07 15.83 -8.33
N ARG A 320 34.78 16.21 -8.36
CA ARG A 320 34.32 17.51 -7.85
C ARG A 320 34.37 17.59 -6.33
N ALA A 321 33.92 16.55 -5.62
CA ALA A 321 33.89 16.51 -4.16
C ALA A 321 35.30 16.45 -3.53
N THR A 322 36.28 15.81 -4.17
CA THR A 322 37.69 15.87 -3.75
C THR A 322 38.29 17.24 -4.03
N ALA A 323 37.98 17.87 -5.16
CA ALA A 323 38.48 19.21 -5.50
C ALA A 323 37.96 20.33 -4.57
N GLU A 324 36.78 20.15 -3.95
CA GLU A 324 36.23 21.09 -2.96
C GLU A 324 36.81 20.93 -1.55
N ASN A 325 37.31 19.74 -1.19
CA ASN A 325 37.98 19.48 0.10
C ASN A 325 39.47 19.84 0.11
N GLU A 326 40.08 20.06 -1.05
CA GLU A 326 41.49 20.48 -1.18
C GLU A 326 41.67 22.01 -1.23
N LYS A 327 40.59 22.80 -1.06
CA LYS A 327 40.62 24.26 -0.93
C LYS A 327 40.27 24.73 0.47
#